data_AF-A0A6L6WTG8-F1
#
_entry.id   AF-A0A6L6WTG8-F1
#
_cell.length_a   1.000
_cell.length_b   1.000
_cell.length_c   1.000
_cell.angle_alpha   90.00
_cell.angle_beta   90.00
_cell.angle_gamma   90.00
#
_symmetry.space_group_name_H-M   'P 1'
#
loop_
_entity.id
_entity.type
_entity.pdbx_description
1 polymer ?
#
loop_
_entity_poly.entity_id
_entity_poly.type
_entity_poly.pdbx_seq_one_letter_code
_entity_poly.pdbx_strand_id
1 'polypeptide(L)' 'MTTASKEDIQHMRPKQRNKYRRLGYTWSEIKKIDRAIGRGEATLTLKTTAGEVTMTLPPRWR' A
#
# COMPACT_ATOMS: atom_id res chain seq x y z
N MET A 1 -8.50 2.70 18.71
CA MET A 1 -7.56 2.74 17.57
C MET A 1 -7.75 1.49 16.73
N THR A 2 -8.29 1.60 15.53
CA THR A 2 -8.53 0.44 14.66
C THR A 2 -7.22 0.08 13.97
N THR A 3 -6.57 -1.00 14.41
CA THR A 3 -5.39 -1.54 13.76
C THR A 3 -5.76 -2.02 12.35
N ALA A 4 -5.19 -1.41 11.30
CA ALA A 4 -5.38 -1.90 9.95
C ALA A 4 -4.90 -3.36 9.86
N SER A 5 -5.71 -4.22 9.23
CA SER A 5 -5.44 -5.66 9.13
C SER A 5 -5.31 -6.10 7.67
N LYS A 6 -4.99 -7.37 7.47
CA LYS A 6 -4.91 -7.99 6.15
C LYS A 6 -6.27 -7.96 5.41
N GLU A 7 -7.39 -8.04 6.14
CA GLU A 7 -8.74 -8.03 5.55
C GLU A 7 -9.10 -6.68 4.91
N ASP A 8 -8.44 -5.61 5.33
CA ASP A 8 -8.66 -4.25 4.79
C ASP A 8 -8.09 -4.04 3.37
N ILE A 9 -7.30 -4.98 2.86
CA ILE A 9 -6.62 -4.90 1.57
C ILE A 9 -7.52 -5.52 0.50
N GLN A 10 -8.07 -4.70 -0.42
CA GLN A 10 -9.06 -5.15 -1.42
C GLN A 10 -8.52 -5.19 -2.85
N HIS A 11 -7.64 -4.27 -3.23
CA HIS A 11 -7.23 -4.06 -4.62
C HIS A 11 -5.87 -4.68 -4.94
N MET A 12 -5.04 -4.87 -3.92
CA MET A 12 -3.67 -5.37 -4.05
C MET A 12 -3.63 -6.90 -3.95
N ARG A 13 -2.82 -7.53 -4.81
CA ARG A 13 -2.61 -8.98 -4.76
C ARG A 13 -1.88 -9.41 -3.48
N PRO A 14 -2.12 -10.62 -2.95
CA PRO A 14 -1.39 -11.15 -1.81
C PRO A 14 0.14 -11.10 -1.97
N LYS A 15 0.66 -11.33 -3.19
CA LYS A 15 2.11 -11.25 -3.49
C LYS A 15 2.67 -9.83 -3.35
N GLN A 16 1.93 -8.82 -3.81
CA GLN A 16 2.30 -7.41 -3.68
C GLN A 16 2.25 -6.98 -2.22
N ARG A 17 1.18 -7.34 -1.50
CA ARG A 17 1.02 -7.08 -0.07
C ARG A 17 2.18 -7.67 0.74
N ASN A 18 2.55 -8.91 0.46
CA ASN A 18 3.69 -9.57 1.12
C ASN A 18 5.02 -8.89 0.78
N LYS A 19 5.20 -8.35 -0.43
CA LYS A 19 6.39 -7.56 -0.79
C LYS A 19 6.49 -6.31 0.08
N TYR A 20 5.41 -5.54 0.22
CA TYR A 20 5.43 -4.35 1.10
C TYR A 20 5.65 -4.72 2.58
N ARG A 21 5.05 -5.81 3.07
CA ARG A 21 5.35 -6.31 4.43
C ARG A 21 6.84 -6.63 4.62
N ARG A 22 7.49 -7.25 3.62
CA ARG A 22 8.94 -7.57 3.66
C ARG A 22 9.82 -6.32 3.55
N LEU A 23 9.33 -5.26 2.92
CA LEU A 23 10.01 -3.96 2.85
C LEU A 23 9.85 -3.13 4.14
N GLY A 24 9.16 -3.66 5.17
CA GLY A 24 8.99 -2.99 6.47
C GLY A 24 7.74 -2.14 6.59
N TYR A 25 6.86 -2.09 5.58
CA TYR A 25 5.63 -1.30 5.67
C TYR A 25 4.64 -1.87 6.68
N THR A 26 4.05 -0.97 7.46
CA THR A 26 2.95 -1.25 8.37
C THR A 26 1.66 -1.54 7.61
N TRP A 27 0.71 -2.23 8.24
CA TRP A 27 -0.59 -2.48 7.63
C TRP A 27 -1.34 -1.19 7.25
N SER A 28 -1.19 -0.13 8.04
CA SER A 28 -1.77 1.18 7.76
C SER A 28 -1.21 1.81 6.48
N GLU A 29 0.09 1.69 6.24
CA GLU A 29 0.71 2.16 5.00
C GLU A 29 0.28 1.31 3.80
N ILE A 30 0.28 -0.01 3.96
CA ILE A 30 -0.15 -0.92 2.89
C ILE A 30 -1.62 -0.65 2.51
N LYS A 31 -2.48 -0.30 3.47
CA LYS A 31 -3.87 0.12 3.21
C LYS A 31 -3.95 1.43 2.40
N LYS A 32 -3.03 2.38 2.60
CA LYS A 32 -2.96 3.60 1.77
C LYS A 32 -2.52 3.26 0.35
N ILE A 33 -1.54 2.37 0.19
CA ILE A 33 -1.09 1.87 -1.11
C ILE A 33 -2.23 1.16 -1.83
N ASP A 34 -2.95 0.28 -1.14
CA ASP A 34 -4.10 -0.45 -1.68
C ASP A 34 -5.19 0.48 -2.21
N ARG A 35 -5.55 1.51 -1.44
CA ARG A 35 -6.52 2.53 -1.86
C ARG A 35 -6.04 3.31 -3.09
N ALA A 36 -4.78 3.69 -3.14
CA ALA A 36 -4.21 4.39 -4.29
C ALA A 36 -4.24 3.53 -5.56
N ILE A 37 -3.93 2.23 -5.44
CA ILE A 37 -4.10 1.25 -6.53
C ILE A 37 -5.59 1.16 -6.94
N GLY A 38 -6.51 1.11 -5.97
CA GLY A 38 -7.96 1.12 -6.23
C GLY A 38 -8.43 2.37 -6.97
N ARG A 39 -7.81 3.53 -6.71
CA ARG A 39 -8.07 4.79 -7.42
C ARG A 39 -7.42 4.86 -8.81
N GLY A 40 -6.54 3.91 -9.15
CA GLY A 40 -5.80 3.92 -10.41
C GLY A 40 -4.65 4.93 -10.42
N GLU A 41 -4.16 5.35 -9.25
CA GLU A 41 -2.98 6.20 -9.16
C GLU A 41 -1.73 5.44 -9.63
N ALA A 42 -0.92 6.08 -10.46
CA ALA A 42 0.35 5.51 -10.93
C ALA A 42 1.49 5.74 -9.94
N THR A 43 1.37 6.72 -9.06
CA THR A 43 2.39 7.13 -8.09
C THR A 43 1.74 7.50 -6.78
N LEU A 44 2.37 7.13 -5.68
CA LEU A 44 1.95 7.51 -4.33
C LEU A 44 3.15 7.99 -3.54
N THR A 45 2.99 9.15 -2.90
CA THR A 45 3.94 9.68 -1.92
C THR A 45 3.43 9.36 -0.52
N LEU A 46 4.21 8.57 0.23
CA LEU A 46 3.93 8.23 1.61
C LEU A 46 4.87 8.99 2.53
N LYS A 47 4.31 9.68 3.52
CA LYS A 47 5.05 10.16 4.69
C LYS A 47 5.27 8.98 5.63
N THR A 48 6.51 8.51 5.68
CA THR A 48 6.97 7.48 6.61
C THR A 48 7.81 8.14 7.70
N THR A 49 8.12 7.42 8.78
CA THR A 49 9.02 7.91 9.84
C THR A 49 10.41 8.26 9.32
N ALA A 50 10.84 7.62 8.23
CA ALA A 50 12.14 7.86 7.58
C ALA A 50 12.11 9.04 6.58
N GLY A 51 10.94 9.67 6.36
CA GLY A 51 10.75 10.76 5.40
C GLY A 51 9.66 10.48 4.36
N GLU A 52 9.59 11.33 3.35
CA GLU A 52 8.69 11.16 2.20
C GLU A 52 9.28 10.16 1.20
N VAL A 53 8.54 9.09 0.94
CA VAL A 53 8.87 8.08 -0.06
C VAL A 53 7.85 8.16 -1.18
N THR A 54 8.30 8.56 -2.37
CA THR A 54 7.49 8.47 -3.59
C THR A 54 7.77 7.12 -4.25
N MET A 55 6.70 6.36 -4.50
CA MET A 55 6.79 5.06 -5.16
C MET A 55 5.84 4.97 -6.35
N THR A 56 6.29 4.29 -7.39
CA THR A 56 5.46 3.92 -8.53
C THR A 56 4.58 2.73 -8.14
N LEU A 57 3.29 2.88 -8.36
CA LEU A 57 2.31 1.85 -8.08
C LEU A 57 2.09 0.96 -9.32
N PRO A 58 1.83 -0.33 -9.11
CA PRO A 58 1.40 -1.20 -10.19
C PRO A 58 0.01 -0.77 -10.67
N PRO A 59 -0.32 -0.96 -11.97
CA PRO A 59 -1.64 -0.65 -12.48
C PRO A 59 -2.71 -1.44 -11.74
N ARG A 60 -3.90 -0.84 -11.66
CA ARG A 60 -5.07 -1.47 -11.07
C ARG A 60 -5.34 -2.78 -11.81
N TRP A 61 -5.38 -3.88 -11.07
CA TRP A 61 -5.80 -5.16 -11.62
C TRP A 61 -7.31 -5.08 -11.82
N ARG A 62 -7.75 -5.27 -13.08
CA ARG A 62 -9.13 -5.17 -13.52
C ARG A 62 -9.93 -6.38 -13.05
#